data_AF-A0A1V2IPE4-F1
#
_entry.id   AF-A0A1V2IPE4-F1
#
_cell.length_a   1.000
_cell.length_b   1.000
_cell.length_c   1.000
_cell.angle_alpha   90.00
_cell.angle_beta   90.00
_cell.angle_gamma   90.00
#
_symmetry.space_group_name_H-M   'P 1'
#
loop_
_entity.id
_entity.type
_entity.pdbx_description
1 polymer ?
#
loop_
_entity_poly.entity_id
_entity_poly.type
_entity_poly.pdbx_seq_one_letter_code
_entity_poly.pdbx_strand_id
1 'polypeptide(L)'
;MTKSSTDALNTALTALDEAASTEEADQARGLIGRLLDARAARTAERLDREANAERLRELEALRAEIISHAGDADEIVNRLDVAVEATAALVEAVVARQELHGQWQAALSRHGVGQCDTCAPLDAGLGAAPAGYSHRAIAVDRRQINYLEPGDLLGVLLHMLSHRVPAGTNLTPANVGPSNNQAFAADPAGYIRRIMGAGLREAG
;
A
#
# COMPACT_ATOMS: atom_id res chain seq x y z
N MET A 1 -27.83 30.11 35.33
CA MET A 1 -27.29 29.71 36.65
C MET A 1 -26.09 30.53 37.15
N THR A 2 -25.62 31.56 36.43
CA THR A 2 -24.44 32.38 36.81
C THR A 2 -24.68 33.45 37.88
N LYS A 3 -25.92 33.96 38.04
CA LYS A 3 -26.23 35.01 39.03
C LYS A 3 -25.84 34.63 40.46
N SER A 4 -26.11 33.40 40.89
CA SER A 4 -25.89 32.96 42.27
C SER A 4 -24.42 32.99 42.75
N SER A 5 -23.43 32.73 41.88
CA SER A 5 -22.01 32.73 42.29
C SER A 5 -21.42 34.14 42.36
N THR A 6 -21.87 35.04 41.49
CA THR A 6 -21.45 36.44 41.51
C THR A 6 -22.11 37.17 42.68
N ASP A 7 -23.39 36.88 42.94
CA ASP A 7 -24.10 37.41 44.11
C ASP A 7 -23.44 36.93 45.42
N ALA A 8 -23.07 35.65 45.54
CA ALA A 8 -22.38 35.13 46.72
C ALA A 8 -20.98 35.75 46.94
N LEU A 9 -20.23 36.03 45.87
CA LEU A 9 -18.94 36.72 45.97
C LEU A 9 -19.12 38.18 46.37
N ASN A 10 -20.10 38.88 45.80
CA ASN A 10 -20.44 40.25 46.16
C ASN A 10 -20.88 40.32 47.63
N THR A 11 -21.72 39.41 48.11
CA THR A 11 -22.11 39.31 49.52
C THR A 11 -20.90 39.06 50.43
N ALA A 12 -19.97 38.19 50.04
CA ALA A 12 -18.77 37.91 50.83
C ALA A 12 -17.79 39.09 50.85
N LEU A 13 -17.72 39.88 49.76
CA LEU A 13 -16.93 41.11 49.68
C LEU A 13 -17.56 42.23 50.53
N THR A 14 -18.88 42.43 50.45
CA THR A 14 -19.60 43.37 51.31
C THR A 14 -19.45 43.01 52.78
N ALA A 15 -19.54 41.72 53.14
CA ALA A 15 -19.31 41.26 54.51
C ALA A 15 -17.86 41.49 54.99
N LEU A 16 -16.88 41.50 54.08
CA LEU A 16 -15.50 41.83 54.40
C LEU A 16 -15.33 43.34 54.62
N ASP A 17 -15.96 44.17 53.80
CA ASP A 17 -15.91 45.63 53.89
C ASP A 17 -16.65 46.16 55.14
N GLU A 18 -17.70 45.47 55.57
CA GLU A 18 -18.54 45.82 56.73
C GLU A 18 -18.12 45.13 58.04
N ALA A 19 -17.04 44.33 58.04
CA ALA A 19 -16.62 43.56 59.21
C ALA A 19 -16.27 44.46 60.41
N ALA A 20 -16.93 44.22 61.55
CA ALA A 20 -16.71 44.99 62.79
C ALA A 20 -15.56 44.43 63.64
N SER A 21 -15.05 43.24 63.28
CA SER A 21 -13.96 42.56 63.97
C SER A 21 -13.02 41.81 63.02
N THR A 22 -11.83 41.47 63.51
CA THR A 22 -10.85 40.67 62.75
C THR A 22 -11.37 39.27 62.44
N GLU A 23 -12.18 38.70 63.34
CA GLU A 23 -12.72 37.35 63.21
C GLU A 23 -13.78 37.27 62.10
N GLU A 24 -14.64 38.29 61.99
CA GLU A 24 -15.60 38.44 60.89
C GLU A 24 -14.88 38.66 59.55
N ALA A 25 -13.82 39.47 59.54
CA ALA A 25 -13.01 39.69 58.35
C ALA A 25 -12.33 38.39 57.87
N ASP A 26 -11.83 37.56 58.79
CA ASP A 26 -11.21 36.27 58.46
C ASP A 26 -12.24 35.24 57.95
N GLN A 27 -13.45 35.23 58.48
CA GLN A 27 -14.55 34.41 57.96
C GLN A 27 -14.93 34.82 56.53
N ALA A 28 -15.05 36.13 56.26
CA ALA A 28 -15.34 36.65 54.93
C ALA A 28 -14.20 36.31 53.94
N ARG A 29 -12.93 36.47 54.34
CA ARG A 29 -11.77 36.02 53.53
C ARG A 29 -11.80 34.52 53.25
N GLY A 30 -12.13 33.69 54.24
CA GLY A 30 -12.24 32.24 54.08
C GLY A 30 -13.39 31.82 53.15
N LEU A 31 -14.49 32.58 53.10
CA LEU A 31 -15.58 32.40 52.13
C LEU A 31 -15.14 32.79 50.72
N ILE A 32 -14.48 33.94 50.56
CA ILE A 32 -13.93 34.38 49.27
C ILE A 32 -12.94 33.33 48.72
N GLY A 33 -12.02 32.84 49.55
CA GLY A 33 -11.07 31.79 49.17
C GLY A 33 -11.77 30.55 48.63
N ARG A 34 -12.74 30.00 49.38
CA ARG A 34 -13.52 28.82 48.95
C ARG A 34 -14.31 29.06 47.65
N LEU A 35 -14.85 30.27 47.45
CA LEU A 35 -15.56 30.62 46.21
C LEU A 35 -14.63 30.70 45.00
N LEU A 36 -13.42 31.26 45.19
CA LEU A 36 -12.39 31.30 44.15
C LEU A 36 -11.87 29.91 43.82
N ASP A 37 -11.61 29.06 44.82
CA ASP A 37 -11.20 27.67 44.62
C ASP A 37 -12.27 26.87 43.86
N ALA A 38 -13.53 27.00 44.24
CA ALA A 38 -14.64 26.35 43.53
C ALA A 38 -14.77 26.84 42.08
N ARG A 39 -14.46 28.12 41.80
CA ARG A 39 -14.44 28.66 40.43
C ARG A 39 -13.25 28.16 39.63
N ALA A 40 -12.07 28.07 40.24
CA ALA A 40 -10.88 27.51 39.63
C ALA A 40 -11.10 26.04 39.25
N ALA A 41 -11.65 25.23 40.17
CA ALA A 41 -11.97 23.82 39.92
C ALA A 41 -12.94 23.63 38.75
N ARG A 42 -14.04 24.40 38.70
CA ARG A 42 -15.00 24.35 37.56
C ARG A 42 -14.36 24.77 36.24
N THR A 43 -13.42 25.72 36.28
CA THR A 43 -12.71 26.19 35.08
C THR A 43 -11.75 25.11 34.57
N ALA A 44 -11.01 24.46 35.47
CA ALA A 44 -10.15 23.34 35.13
C ALA A 44 -10.96 22.19 34.51
N GLU A 45 -12.07 21.79 35.13
CA GLU A 45 -12.94 20.73 34.61
C GLU A 45 -13.50 21.07 33.20
N ARG A 46 -13.85 22.34 32.96
CA ARG A 46 -14.29 22.78 31.62
C ARG A 46 -13.16 22.66 30.60
N LEU A 47 -11.95 23.11 30.94
CA LEU A 47 -10.79 23.04 30.05
C LEU A 47 -10.41 21.58 29.75
N ASP A 48 -10.48 20.69 30.75
CA ASP A 48 -10.24 19.26 30.57
C ASP A 48 -11.28 18.63 29.62
N ARG A 49 -12.56 19.00 29.76
CA ARG A 49 -13.63 18.56 28.84
C ARG A 49 -13.41 19.07 27.42
N GLU A 50 -13.01 20.34 27.26
CA GLU A 50 -12.70 20.94 25.95
C GLU A 50 -11.49 20.25 25.28
N ALA A 51 -10.41 20.02 26.03
CA ALA A 51 -9.21 19.32 25.55
C ALA A 51 -9.51 17.86 25.16
N ASN A 52 -10.31 17.15 25.96
CA ASN A 52 -10.71 15.79 25.62
C ASN A 52 -11.62 15.74 24.38
N ALA A 53 -12.49 16.72 24.19
CA ALA A 53 -13.33 16.83 23.00
C ALA A 53 -12.52 17.13 21.73
N GLU A 54 -11.47 17.95 21.82
CA GLU A 54 -10.52 18.16 20.70
C GLU A 54 -9.77 16.88 20.37
N ARG A 55 -9.17 16.23 21.38
CA ARG A 55 -8.48 14.94 21.19
C ARG A 55 -9.39 13.90 20.55
N LEU A 56 -10.66 13.82 20.96
CA LEU A 56 -11.61 12.88 20.36
C LEU A 56 -11.88 13.21 18.88
N ARG A 57 -12.06 14.49 18.54
CA ARG A 57 -12.21 14.93 17.14
C ARG A 57 -10.99 14.59 16.29
N GLU A 58 -9.79 14.81 16.80
CA GLU A 58 -8.54 14.43 16.12
C GLU A 58 -8.45 12.92 15.89
N LEU A 59 -8.82 12.11 16.89
CA LEU A 59 -8.83 10.65 16.77
C LEU A 59 -9.90 10.14 15.80
N GLU A 60 -11.08 10.78 15.77
CA GLU A 60 -12.14 10.46 14.80
C GLU A 60 -11.70 10.81 13.37
N ALA A 61 -11.04 11.95 13.17
CA ALA A 61 -10.47 12.34 11.88
C ALA A 61 -9.38 11.36 11.43
N LEU A 62 -8.45 11.00 12.32
CA LEU A 62 -7.41 10.00 12.05
C LEU A 62 -8.02 8.63 11.74
N ARG A 63 -9.06 8.22 12.47
CA ARG A 63 -9.80 6.98 12.19
C ARG A 63 -10.43 7.01 10.80
N ALA A 64 -11.06 8.12 10.42
CA ALA A 64 -11.65 8.29 9.09
C ALA A 64 -10.58 8.24 7.99
N GLU A 65 -9.43 8.89 8.18
CA GLU A 65 -8.29 8.85 7.27
C GLU A 65 -7.77 7.41 7.09
N ILE A 66 -7.51 6.70 8.20
CA ILE A 66 -7.07 5.30 8.16
C ILE A 66 -8.09 4.40 7.45
N ILE A 67 -9.39 4.57 7.71
CA ILE A 67 -10.44 3.78 7.05
C ILE A 67 -10.49 4.10 5.56
N SER A 68 -10.35 5.36 5.17
CA SER A 68 -10.38 5.78 3.76
C SER A 68 -9.23 5.16 2.96
N HIS A 69 -8.05 4.99 3.57
CA HIS A 69 -6.89 4.33 2.96
C HIS A 69 -6.89 2.80 3.11
N ALA A 70 -7.58 2.26 4.12
CA ALA A 70 -7.76 0.80 4.26
C ALA A 70 -8.60 0.20 3.10
N GLY A 71 -9.39 1.03 2.40
CA GLY A 71 -10.11 0.65 1.18
C GLY A 71 -9.21 0.34 -0.03
N ASP A 72 -7.95 0.74 0.01
CA ASP A 72 -7.00 0.58 -1.11
C ASP A 72 -6.62 -0.89 -1.35
N ALA A 73 -6.95 -1.81 -0.43
CA ALA A 73 -6.60 -3.22 -0.57
C ALA A 73 -7.29 -3.91 -1.74
N ASP A 74 -8.59 -3.67 -1.93
CA ASP A 74 -9.31 -4.24 -3.07
C ASP A 74 -8.86 -3.57 -4.38
N GLU A 75 -8.51 -2.28 -4.35
CA GLU A 75 -7.93 -1.61 -5.52
C GLU A 75 -6.57 -2.19 -5.91
N ILE A 76 -5.69 -2.42 -4.93
CA ILE A 76 -4.38 -3.04 -5.15
C ILE A 76 -4.54 -4.47 -5.68
N VAL A 77 -5.47 -5.26 -5.15
CA VAL A 77 -5.79 -6.59 -5.66
C VAL A 77 -6.26 -6.51 -7.11
N ASN A 78 -7.21 -5.63 -7.43
CA ASN A 78 -7.69 -5.46 -8.80
C ASN A 78 -6.55 -5.05 -9.76
N ARG A 79 -5.67 -4.13 -9.34
CA ARG A 79 -4.50 -3.73 -10.14
C ARG A 79 -3.50 -4.88 -10.31
N LEU A 80 -3.33 -5.72 -9.30
CA LEU A 80 -2.50 -6.92 -9.37
C LEU A 80 -3.08 -7.94 -10.36
N ASP A 81 -4.39 -8.20 -10.30
CA ASP A 81 -5.06 -9.12 -11.22
C ASP A 81 -4.88 -8.67 -12.68
N VAL A 82 -5.07 -7.37 -12.95
CA VAL A 82 -4.80 -6.80 -14.28
C VAL A 82 -3.35 -7.01 -14.72
N ALA A 83 -2.38 -6.84 -13.82
CA ALA A 83 -0.97 -7.06 -14.12
C ALA A 83 -0.65 -8.54 -14.38
N VAL A 84 -1.27 -9.46 -13.62
CA VAL A 84 -1.14 -10.91 -13.81
C VAL A 84 -1.71 -11.33 -15.15
N GLU A 85 -2.93 -10.90 -15.49
CA GLU A 85 -3.56 -11.19 -16.79
C GLU A 85 -2.74 -10.67 -17.97
N ALA A 86 -2.25 -9.42 -17.87
CA ALA A 86 -1.39 -8.86 -18.91
C ALA A 86 -0.08 -9.66 -19.07
N THR A 87 0.50 -10.11 -17.97
CA THR A 87 1.71 -10.94 -17.98
C THR A 87 1.43 -12.33 -18.54
N ALA A 88 0.29 -12.94 -18.19
CA ALA A 88 -0.14 -14.22 -18.71
C ALA A 88 -0.33 -14.17 -20.24
N ALA A 89 -1.01 -13.15 -20.76
CA ALA A 89 -1.17 -12.95 -22.20
C ALA A 89 0.17 -12.80 -22.95
N LEU A 90 1.15 -12.11 -22.34
CA LEU A 90 2.51 -12.01 -22.90
C LEU A 90 3.21 -13.38 -22.92
N VAL A 91 3.09 -14.17 -21.84
CA VAL A 91 3.66 -15.52 -21.77
C VAL A 91 3.01 -16.44 -22.80
N GLU A 92 1.68 -16.40 -22.96
CA GLU A 92 0.96 -17.17 -23.98
C GLU A 92 1.44 -16.83 -25.40
N ALA A 93 1.63 -15.55 -25.71
CA ALA A 93 2.16 -15.13 -27.01
C ALA A 93 3.58 -15.67 -27.26
N VAL A 94 4.42 -15.75 -26.22
CA VAL A 94 5.74 -16.36 -26.31
C VAL A 94 5.63 -17.88 -26.52
N VAL A 95 4.79 -18.58 -25.76
CA VAL A 95 4.58 -20.03 -25.90
C VAL A 95 4.06 -20.37 -27.30
N ALA A 96 3.07 -19.64 -27.81
CA ALA A 96 2.56 -19.83 -29.18
C ALA A 96 3.68 -19.64 -30.23
N ARG A 97 4.57 -18.66 -30.02
CA ARG A 97 5.75 -18.48 -30.87
C ARG A 97 6.75 -19.63 -30.75
N GLN A 98 6.93 -20.21 -29.57
CA GLN A 98 7.81 -21.38 -29.37
C GLN A 98 7.29 -22.61 -30.10
N GLU A 99 5.97 -22.83 -30.10
CA GLU A 99 5.33 -23.90 -30.86
C GLU A 99 5.58 -23.73 -32.37
N LEU A 100 5.41 -22.51 -32.89
CA LEU A 100 5.73 -22.20 -34.28
C LEU A 100 7.21 -22.46 -34.58
N HIS A 101 8.13 -22.08 -33.68
CA HIS A 101 9.55 -22.41 -33.81
C HIS A 101 9.78 -23.92 -33.92
N GLY A 102 9.15 -24.73 -33.06
CA GLY A 102 9.24 -26.18 -33.12
C GLY A 102 8.72 -26.74 -34.46
N GLN A 103 7.60 -26.21 -34.96
CA GLN A 103 7.05 -26.58 -36.26
C GLN A 103 8.00 -26.21 -37.42
N TRP A 104 8.61 -25.03 -37.38
CA TRP A 104 9.58 -24.59 -38.37
C TRP A 104 10.84 -25.47 -38.35
N GLN A 105 11.38 -25.78 -37.17
CA GLN A 105 12.53 -26.67 -37.05
C GLN A 105 12.23 -28.09 -37.58
N ALA A 106 11.05 -28.63 -37.24
CA ALA A 106 10.62 -29.91 -37.76
C ALA A 106 10.48 -29.89 -39.30
N ALA A 107 9.95 -28.80 -39.87
CA ALA A 107 9.84 -28.64 -41.32
C ALA A 107 11.22 -28.56 -41.99
N LEU A 108 12.14 -27.74 -41.47
CA LEU A 108 13.51 -27.62 -41.99
C LEU A 108 14.23 -28.98 -41.98
N SER A 109 14.11 -29.73 -40.88
CA SER A 109 14.68 -31.07 -40.75
C SER A 109 14.10 -32.05 -41.78
N ARG A 110 12.77 -32.06 -41.98
CA ARG A 110 12.11 -32.89 -43.01
C ARG A 110 12.60 -32.57 -44.44
N HIS A 111 13.00 -31.34 -44.70
CA HIS A 111 13.51 -30.90 -46.00
C HIS A 111 15.03 -30.98 -46.13
N GLY A 112 15.74 -31.51 -45.12
CA GLY A 112 17.20 -31.67 -45.17
C GLY A 112 17.99 -30.37 -45.09
N VAL A 113 17.36 -29.28 -44.64
CA VAL A 113 18.04 -27.98 -44.49
C VAL A 113 19.02 -28.06 -43.32
N GLY A 114 20.31 -27.88 -43.63
CA GLY A 114 21.40 -28.01 -42.67
C GLY A 114 21.58 -26.81 -41.74
N GLN A 115 22.54 -26.93 -40.82
CA GLN A 115 23.00 -25.79 -40.01
C GLN A 115 23.82 -24.84 -40.88
N CYS A 116 23.55 -23.55 -40.83
CA CYS A 116 24.38 -22.55 -41.51
C CYS A 116 24.32 -21.19 -40.83
N ASP A 117 25.47 -20.50 -40.79
CA ASP A 117 25.57 -19.10 -40.37
C ASP A 117 25.15 -18.12 -41.49
N THR A 118 25.25 -18.56 -42.74
CA THR A 118 24.82 -17.82 -43.92
C THR A 118 24.02 -18.75 -44.83
N CYS A 119 22.72 -18.49 -44.95
CA CYS A 119 21.81 -19.35 -45.69
C CYS A 119 22.16 -19.38 -47.19
N ALA A 120 22.33 -20.57 -47.74
CA ALA A 120 22.67 -20.75 -49.15
C ALA A 120 21.43 -20.50 -50.04
N PRO A 121 21.59 -20.00 -51.29
CA PRO A 121 20.49 -19.85 -52.23
C PRO A 121 19.73 -21.16 -52.52
N LEU A 122 20.42 -22.30 -52.37
CA LEU A 122 19.88 -23.64 -52.58
C LEU A 122 18.81 -24.04 -51.55
N ASP A 123 18.86 -23.49 -50.34
CA ASP A 123 17.89 -23.74 -49.27
C ASP A 123 16.84 -22.61 -49.16
N ALA A 124 16.65 -21.84 -50.24
CA ALA A 124 15.76 -20.69 -50.29
C ALA A 124 16.03 -19.64 -49.19
N GLY A 125 17.29 -19.50 -48.77
CA GLY A 125 17.65 -18.55 -47.71
C GLY A 125 17.28 -19.02 -46.29
N LEU A 126 16.96 -20.31 -46.09
CA LEU A 126 16.67 -20.89 -44.78
C LEU A 126 17.88 -21.64 -44.20
N GLY A 127 17.94 -21.73 -42.87
CA GLY A 127 18.97 -22.49 -42.16
C GLY A 127 18.60 -22.80 -40.71
N ALA A 128 19.10 -23.91 -40.18
CA ALA A 128 19.13 -24.11 -38.73
C ALA A 128 20.32 -23.34 -38.12
N ALA A 129 20.14 -22.72 -36.94
CA ALA A 129 21.27 -22.09 -36.27
C ALA A 129 22.30 -23.16 -35.81
N PRO A 130 23.61 -22.86 -35.84
CA PRO A 130 24.62 -23.77 -35.33
C PRO A 130 24.46 -24.01 -33.83
N ALA A 131 24.91 -25.17 -33.36
CA ALA A 131 24.78 -25.63 -31.96
C ALA A 131 25.46 -24.73 -30.89
N GLY A 132 26.19 -23.68 -31.28
CA GLY A 132 26.83 -22.71 -30.38
C GLY A 132 26.01 -21.44 -30.10
N TYR A 133 24.97 -21.16 -30.89
CA TYR A 133 23.96 -20.15 -30.58
C TYR A 133 22.82 -20.81 -29.80
N SER A 134 21.89 -20.04 -29.20
CA SER A 134 20.69 -20.62 -28.56
C SER A 134 20.15 -21.71 -29.48
N HIS A 135 20.12 -22.95 -29.02
CA HIS A 135 20.01 -24.21 -29.78
C HIS A 135 18.67 -24.36 -30.52
N ARG A 136 17.92 -23.26 -30.64
CA ARG A 136 16.57 -23.11 -31.15
C ARG A 136 16.38 -21.94 -32.13
N ALA A 137 17.45 -21.23 -32.51
CA ALA A 137 17.35 -20.15 -33.50
C ALA A 137 17.22 -20.70 -34.93
N ILE A 138 16.54 -19.93 -35.78
CA ILE A 138 16.33 -20.23 -37.21
C ILE A 138 16.90 -19.07 -38.03
N ALA A 139 17.67 -19.37 -39.05
CA ALA A 139 18.22 -18.38 -39.97
C ALA A 139 17.30 -18.21 -41.19
N VAL A 140 16.99 -16.95 -41.54
CA VAL A 140 16.20 -16.56 -42.72
C VAL A 140 16.87 -15.36 -43.38
N ASP A 141 17.33 -15.48 -44.61
CA ASP A 141 17.95 -14.41 -45.40
C ASP A 141 19.01 -13.61 -44.61
N ARG A 142 19.90 -14.34 -43.90
CA ARG A 142 20.96 -13.80 -43.02
C ARG A 142 20.48 -13.13 -41.73
N ARG A 143 19.19 -13.23 -41.40
CA ARG A 143 18.64 -12.82 -40.10
C ARG A 143 18.46 -14.03 -39.22
N GLN A 144 18.75 -13.87 -37.93
CA GLN A 144 18.43 -14.89 -36.93
C GLN A 144 17.07 -14.57 -36.30
N ILE A 145 16.18 -15.55 -36.37
CA ILE A 145 14.95 -15.60 -35.60
C ILE A 145 15.28 -16.38 -34.33
N ASN A 146 15.39 -15.67 -33.22
CA ASN A 146 15.75 -16.26 -31.94
C ASN A 146 14.55 -16.88 -31.25
N TYR A 147 14.85 -17.92 -30.47
CA TYR A 147 13.94 -18.50 -29.50
C TYR A 147 13.92 -17.63 -28.26
N LEU A 148 12.73 -17.25 -27.80
CA LEU A 148 12.54 -16.48 -26.57
C LEU A 148 11.94 -17.39 -25.50
N GLU A 149 12.54 -17.45 -24.32
CA GLU A 149 11.96 -18.17 -23.18
C GLU A 149 11.04 -17.25 -22.35
N PRO A 150 9.92 -17.77 -21.81
CA PRO A 150 9.09 -17.03 -20.87
C PRO A 150 9.89 -16.46 -19.69
N GLY A 151 10.89 -17.20 -19.20
CA GLY A 151 11.78 -16.75 -18.12
C GLY A 151 12.56 -15.49 -18.50
N ASP A 152 13.11 -15.42 -19.72
CA ASP A 152 13.84 -14.25 -20.21
C ASP A 152 12.90 -13.03 -20.31
N LEU A 153 11.69 -13.23 -20.82
CA LEU A 153 10.67 -12.17 -20.91
C LEU A 153 10.32 -11.62 -19.53
N LEU A 154 10.08 -12.50 -18.54
CA LEU A 154 9.78 -12.09 -17.16
C LEU A 154 10.98 -11.36 -16.53
N GLY A 155 12.20 -11.80 -16.80
CA GLY A 155 13.42 -11.11 -16.36
C GLY A 155 13.53 -9.69 -16.92
N VAL A 156 13.27 -9.51 -18.23
CA VAL A 156 13.24 -8.19 -18.87
C VAL A 156 12.12 -7.32 -18.30
N LEU A 157 10.92 -7.88 -18.07
CA LEU A 157 9.81 -7.15 -17.47
C LEU A 157 10.19 -6.61 -16.07
N LEU A 158 10.74 -7.46 -15.20
CA LEU A 158 11.19 -7.06 -13.87
C LEU A 158 12.29 -6.00 -13.93
N HIS A 159 13.23 -6.14 -14.89
CA HIS A 159 14.28 -5.14 -15.12
C HIS A 159 13.70 -3.79 -15.57
N MET A 160 12.72 -3.78 -16.48
CA MET A 160 12.05 -2.55 -16.90
C MET A 160 11.27 -1.90 -15.76
N LEU A 161 10.62 -2.70 -14.92
CA LEU A 161 9.89 -2.22 -13.75
C LEU A 161 10.84 -1.57 -12.73
N SER A 162 11.99 -2.17 -12.46
CA SER A 162 12.95 -1.60 -11.48
C SER A 162 13.46 -0.21 -11.86
N HIS A 163 13.50 0.12 -13.15
CA HIS A 163 13.88 1.46 -13.65
C HIS A 163 12.75 2.48 -13.61
N ARG A 164 11.51 2.04 -13.39
CA ARG A 164 10.32 2.92 -13.33
C ARG A 164 9.87 3.22 -11.90
N VAL A 165 10.40 2.52 -10.91
CA VAL A 165 10.12 2.80 -9.50
C VAL A 165 10.96 4.02 -9.05
N PRO A 166 10.38 4.97 -8.29
CA PRO A 166 11.10 6.15 -7.82
C PRO A 166 12.39 5.83 -7.07
N ALA A 167 13.41 6.69 -7.22
CA ALA A 167 14.66 6.58 -6.48
C ALA A 167 14.39 6.60 -4.96
N GLY A 168 14.94 5.62 -4.24
CA GLY A 168 14.75 5.46 -2.79
C GLY A 168 13.75 4.39 -2.38
N THR A 169 12.96 3.85 -3.31
CA THR A 169 12.14 2.65 -3.05
C THR A 169 13.00 1.40 -3.24
N ASN A 170 13.45 0.79 -2.15
CA ASN A 170 14.10 -0.51 -2.22
C ASN A 170 13.05 -1.58 -2.53
N LEU A 171 13.08 -2.09 -3.76
CA LEU A 171 12.37 -3.32 -4.15
C LEU A 171 13.09 -4.52 -3.52
N THR A 172 12.99 -4.65 -2.20
CA THR A 172 13.39 -5.90 -1.54
C THR A 172 12.28 -6.92 -1.78
N PRO A 173 12.57 -8.11 -2.33
CA PRO A 173 11.61 -9.19 -2.36
C PRO A 173 11.04 -9.38 -0.96
N ALA A 174 9.71 -9.44 -0.85
CA ALA A 174 9.08 -9.73 0.42
C ALA A 174 9.65 -11.05 0.95
N ASN A 175 10.08 -11.08 2.21
CA ASN A 175 10.49 -12.32 2.85
C ASN A 175 9.23 -13.12 3.17
N VAL A 176 8.71 -13.80 2.16
CA VAL A 176 7.53 -14.65 2.29
C VAL A 176 8.00 -15.98 2.89
N GLY A 177 7.93 -16.08 4.22
CA GLY A 177 8.25 -17.32 4.93
C GLY A 177 7.45 -18.52 4.39
N PRO A 178 7.89 -19.76 4.61
CA PRO A 178 7.30 -20.95 3.96
C PRO A 178 5.79 -21.10 4.15
N SER A 179 5.27 -20.80 5.35
CA SER A 179 3.83 -20.80 5.66
C SER A 179 3.05 -19.70 4.93
N ASN A 180 3.67 -18.54 4.74
CA ASN A 180 3.09 -17.43 3.99
C ASN A 180 3.14 -17.68 2.48
N ASN A 181 4.12 -18.45 1.99
CA ASN A 181 4.26 -18.76 0.56
C ASN A 181 3.12 -19.65 0.08
N GLN A 182 2.73 -20.67 0.86
CA GLN A 182 1.57 -21.51 0.52
C GLN A 182 0.27 -20.71 0.55
N ALA A 183 0.09 -19.85 1.56
CA ALA A 183 -1.10 -19.01 1.65
C ALA A 183 -1.19 -18.00 0.50
N PHE A 184 -0.08 -17.35 0.15
CA PHE A 184 0.01 -16.43 -0.98
C PHE A 184 -0.23 -17.14 -2.32
N ALA A 185 0.34 -18.33 -2.51
CA ALA A 185 0.16 -19.08 -3.76
C ALA A 185 -1.27 -19.62 -3.93
N ALA A 186 -1.95 -19.99 -2.83
CA ALA A 186 -3.31 -20.51 -2.87
C ALA A 186 -4.38 -19.41 -2.99
N ASP A 187 -4.17 -18.26 -2.35
CA ASP A 187 -5.09 -17.12 -2.36
C ASP A 187 -4.33 -15.78 -2.24
N PRO A 188 -3.76 -15.26 -3.35
CA PRO A 188 -3.02 -13.99 -3.34
C PRO A 188 -3.89 -12.81 -2.86
N ALA A 189 -5.15 -12.78 -3.26
CA ALA A 189 -6.09 -11.73 -2.90
C ALA A 189 -6.42 -11.75 -1.40
N GLY A 190 -6.72 -12.92 -0.85
CA GLY A 190 -6.93 -13.11 0.59
C GLY A 190 -5.67 -12.82 1.41
N TYR A 191 -4.48 -13.16 0.90
CA TYR A 191 -3.22 -12.80 1.52
C TYR A 191 -3.02 -11.27 1.61
N ILE A 192 -3.24 -10.55 0.51
CA ILE A 192 -3.11 -9.08 0.46
C ILE A 192 -4.14 -8.43 1.39
N ARG A 193 -5.40 -8.85 1.33
CA ARG A 193 -6.45 -8.35 2.24
C ARG A 193 -6.12 -8.62 3.72
N ARG A 194 -5.51 -9.76 4.04
CA ARG A 194 -5.11 -10.09 5.41
C ARG A 194 -3.98 -9.20 5.92
N ILE A 195 -2.99 -8.87 5.08
CA ILE A 195 -1.86 -8.04 5.47
C ILE A 195 -2.22 -6.56 5.56
N MET A 196 -3.04 -6.08 4.62
CA MET A 196 -3.39 -4.65 4.55
C MET A 196 -4.67 -4.32 5.33
N GLY A 197 -5.37 -5.34 5.83
CA GLY A 197 -6.69 -5.23 6.43
C GLY A 197 -7.78 -5.35 5.36
N ALA A 198 -8.83 -6.13 5.64
CA ALA A 198 -10.04 -6.03 4.85
C ALA A 198 -10.62 -4.64 5.16
N GLY A 199 -10.80 -3.80 4.14
CA GLY A 199 -11.39 -2.47 4.30
C GLY A 199 -12.60 -2.60 5.23
N LEU A 200 -12.54 -1.90 6.37
CA LEU A 200 -13.59 -1.96 7.39
C LEU A 200 -14.87 -1.49 6.71
N ARG A 201 -15.72 -2.42 6.28
CA ARG A 201 -17.08 -2.08 5.85
C ARG A 201 -17.74 -1.45 7.06
N GLU A 202 -18.10 -0.18 6.95
CA GLU A 202 -18.87 0.50 7.97
C GLU A 202 -20.06 -0.40 8.31
N ALA A 203 -20.14 -0.83 9.57
CA ALA A 203 -21.31 -1.53 10.06
C ALA A 203 -22.47 -0.55 9.96
N GLY A 204 -23.38 -0.81 9.02
CA GLY A 204 -24.61 -0.04 8.83
C GLY A 204 -25.54 -0.13 10.02
#